data_AF-A0A7W3IW71-F1
#
_entry.id   AF-A0A7W3IW71-F1
#
_cell.length_a   1.000
_cell.length_b   1.000
_cell.length_c   1.000
_cell.angle_alpha   90.00
_cell.angle_beta   90.00
_cell.angle_gamma   90.00
#
_symmetry.space_group_name_H-M   'P 1'
#
loop_
_entity.id
_entity.type
_entity.pdbx_description
1 polymer ?
#
loop_
_entity_poly.entity_id
_entity_poly.type
_entity_poly.pdbx_seq_one_letter_code
_entity_poly.pdbx_strand_id
1 'polypeptide(L)'
;MDVAFPVSSEAAFDYLVDPVHRPEWQSSLRRVEDVDGEPRVGQTWTDVTVPGLRPAMETTVLERPRRWSERGTWRGVTATLTLTFADAPGGCTVHADFAVTGRGPLGPALRLLTVASRPAVRADLRRAAAILAKG
;
A
#
# COMPACT_ATOMS: atom_id res chain seq x y z
N MET A 1 4.66 -8.86 6.35
CA MET A 1 5.55 -8.23 7.34
C MET A 1 4.70 -7.38 8.27
N ASP A 2 4.91 -7.45 9.58
CA ASP A 2 3.95 -6.85 10.54
C ASP A 2 4.39 -5.48 11.06
N VAL A 3 3.43 -4.57 11.18
CA VAL A 3 3.56 -3.24 11.79
C VAL A 3 2.39 -3.02 12.74
N ALA A 4 2.68 -2.58 13.96
CA ALA A 4 1.66 -2.24 14.95
C ALA A 4 1.12 -0.82 14.71
N PHE A 5 -0.19 -0.68 14.83
CA PHE A 5 -0.92 0.58 14.76
C PHE A 5 -1.66 0.80 16.09
N PRO A 6 -1.49 1.96 16.75
CA PRO A 6 -2.11 2.22 18.06
C PRO A 6 -3.56 2.70 17.93
N VAL A 7 -4.30 2.18 16.94
CA VAL A 7 -5.70 2.50 16.64
C VAL A 7 -6.44 1.22 16.27
N SER A 8 -7.77 1.26 16.18
CA SER A 8 -8.55 0.07 15.78
C SER A 8 -8.24 -0.38 14.36
N SER A 9 -8.55 -1.64 14.05
CA SER A 9 -8.45 -2.18 12.70
C SER A 9 -9.27 -1.37 11.69
N GLU A 10 -10.47 -0.88 12.07
CA GLU A 10 -11.31 -0.01 11.25
C GLU A 10 -10.62 1.32 10.91
N ALA A 11 -10.06 2.01 11.90
CA ALA A 11 -9.42 3.30 11.69
C ALA A 11 -8.16 3.16 10.82
N ALA A 12 -7.35 2.14 11.08
CA ALA A 12 -6.19 1.84 10.24
C ALA A 12 -6.61 1.45 8.81
N PHE A 13 -7.67 0.65 8.66
CA PHE A 13 -8.19 0.24 7.37
C PHE A 13 -8.68 1.46 6.57
N ASP A 14 -9.61 2.23 7.11
CA ASP A 14 -10.25 3.35 6.41
C ASP A 14 -9.21 4.39 5.96
N TYR A 15 -8.19 4.63 6.78
CA TYR A 15 -7.08 5.52 6.43
C TYR A 15 -6.18 4.96 5.32
N LEU A 16 -5.79 3.68 5.39
CA LEU A 16 -4.81 3.09 4.47
C LEU A 16 -5.39 2.74 3.09
N VAL A 17 -6.68 2.41 3.01
CA VAL A 17 -7.31 2.01 1.74
C VAL A 17 -7.69 3.21 0.86
N ASP A 18 -7.78 4.40 1.44
CA ASP A 18 -8.10 5.61 0.70
C ASP A 18 -6.83 6.18 0.05
N PRO A 19 -6.74 6.19 -1.31
CA PRO A 19 -5.56 6.67 -1.99
C PRO A 19 -5.27 8.16 -1.75
N VAL A 20 -6.24 8.96 -1.28
CA VAL A 20 -5.99 10.38 -1.01
C VAL A 20 -5.06 10.61 0.19
N HIS A 21 -5.07 9.72 1.19
CA HIS A 21 -4.19 9.81 2.37
C HIS A 21 -2.77 9.30 2.08
N ARG A 22 -2.59 8.59 0.96
CA ARG A 22 -1.36 7.87 0.63
C ARG A 22 -0.10 8.75 0.58
N PRO A 23 -0.11 9.97 0.02
CA PRO A 23 1.05 10.86 0.01
C PRO A 23 1.52 11.30 1.41
N GLU A 24 0.66 11.20 2.42
CA GLU A 24 0.99 11.60 3.79
C GLU A 24 2.02 10.66 4.44
N TRP A 25 2.00 9.38 4.06
CA TRP A 25 2.81 8.35 4.71
C TRP A 25 3.77 7.61 3.78
N GLN A 26 3.49 7.51 2.48
CA GLN A 26 4.40 6.86 1.53
C GLN A 26 5.52 7.80 1.08
N SER A 27 6.76 7.55 1.52
CA SER A 27 7.91 8.43 1.30
C SER A 27 8.28 8.66 -0.17
N SER A 28 8.04 7.67 -1.03
CA SER A 28 8.34 7.78 -2.46
C SER A 28 7.25 8.46 -3.28
N LEU A 29 6.09 8.74 -2.70
CA LEU A 29 4.92 9.26 -3.41
C LEU A 29 4.85 10.78 -3.29
N ARG A 30 4.83 11.48 -4.43
CA ARG A 30 4.67 12.94 -4.47
C ARG A 30 3.20 13.35 -4.32
N ARG A 31 2.30 12.62 -4.99
CA ARG A 31 0.85 12.79 -4.96
C ARG A 31 0.17 11.59 -5.62
N VAL A 32 -1.14 11.50 -5.45
CA VAL A 32 -2.02 10.67 -6.26
C VAL A 32 -2.82 11.55 -7.22
N GLU A 33 -3.08 11.05 -8.42
CA GLU A 33 -3.93 11.68 -9.44
C GLU A 33 -5.03 10.70 -9.87
N ASP A 34 -6.05 11.22 -10.57
CA ASP A 34 -7.08 10.42 -11.25
C ASP A 34 -7.84 9.42 -10.36
N VAL A 35 -8.10 9.78 -9.09
CA VAL A 35 -8.85 8.92 -8.17
C VAL A 35 -10.28 8.73 -8.65
N ASP A 36 -10.65 7.49 -8.94
CA ASP A 36 -12.00 7.11 -9.36
C ASP A 36 -12.92 6.90 -8.14
N GLY A 37 -13.37 7.99 -7.52
CA GLY A 37 -14.38 7.99 -6.45
C GLY A 37 -13.95 7.26 -5.18
N GLU A 38 -14.94 6.81 -4.40
CA GLU A 38 -14.76 6.20 -3.08
C GLU A 38 -14.10 4.81 -3.13
N PRO A 39 -13.40 4.37 -2.05
CA PRO A 39 -12.81 3.04 -1.94
C PRO A 39 -13.79 1.90 -2.24
N ARG A 40 -13.49 1.12 -3.28
CA ARG A 40 -14.24 -0.07 -3.71
C ARG A 40 -13.34 -1.01 -4.51
N VAL A 41 -13.76 -2.27 -4.66
CA VAL A 41 -13.13 -3.16 -5.65
C VAL A 41 -13.31 -2.57 -7.05
N GLY A 42 -12.23 -2.49 -7.81
CA GLY A 42 -12.17 -1.86 -9.13
C GLY A 42 -11.91 -0.34 -9.10
N GLN A 43 -11.80 0.30 -7.93
CA GLN A 43 -11.34 1.69 -7.83
C GLN A 43 -9.94 1.81 -8.46
N THR A 44 -9.72 2.86 -9.24
CA THR A 44 -8.43 3.13 -9.90
C THR A 44 -7.89 4.51 -9.54
N TRP A 45 -6.58 4.66 -9.63
CA TRP A 45 -5.87 5.94 -9.49
C TRP A 45 -4.49 5.86 -10.15
N THR A 46 -3.81 7.00 -10.25
CA THR A 46 -2.43 7.09 -10.72
C THR A 46 -1.53 7.55 -9.58
N ASP A 47 -0.54 6.74 -9.22
CA ASP A 47 0.54 7.18 -8.32
C ASP A 47 1.51 8.09 -9.08
N VAL A 48 2.02 9.15 -8.45
CA VAL A 48 3.14 9.95 -8.99
C VAL A 48 4.30 9.88 -8.03
N THR A 49 5.29 9.02 -8.31
CA THR A 49 6.44 8.83 -7.42
C THR A 49 7.57 9.84 -7.70
N VAL A 50 8.56 9.91 -6.81
CA VAL A 50 9.83 10.60 -7.03
C VAL A 50 10.90 9.54 -7.35
N PRO A 51 11.58 9.55 -8.51
CA PRO A 51 11.74 10.68 -9.45
C PRO A 51 10.75 10.72 -10.66
N GLY A 52 9.65 9.97 -10.67
CA GLY A 52 8.59 10.17 -11.68
C GLY A 52 7.96 8.92 -12.29
N LEU A 53 8.00 7.76 -11.62
CA LEU A 53 7.16 6.65 -12.08
C LEU A 53 5.69 7.02 -11.91
N ARG A 54 4.88 6.53 -12.86
CA ARG A 54 3.43 6.70 -12.86
C ARG A 54 2.71 5.35 -12.96
N PRO A 55 2.70 4.54 -11.90
CA PRO A 55 1.93 3.31 -11.86
C PRO A 55 0.42 3.57 -12.01
N ALA A 56 -0.23 2.81 -12.89
CA ALA A 56 -1.67 2.69 -12.93
C ALA A 56 -2.11 1.70 -11.85
N MET A 57 -2.92 2.16 -10.91
CA MET A 57 -3.30 1.45 -9.71
C MET A 57 -4.76 0.99 -9.75
N GLU A 58 -5.04 -0.12 -9.08
CA GLU A 58 -6.37 -0.72 -8.98
C GLU A 58 -6.53 -1.42 -7.63
N THR A 59 -7.63 -1.15 -6.92
CA THR A 59 -8.05 -1.96 -5.76
C THR A 59 -8.65 -3.28 -6.25
N THR A 60 -8.05 -4.39 -5.84
CA THR A 60 -8.44 -5.75 -6.27
C THR A 60 -9.21 -6.52 -5.18
N VAL A 61 -9.01 -6.16 -3.91
CA VAL A 61 -9.73 -6.75 -2.76
C VAL A 61 -10.03 -5.61 -1.78
N LEU A 62 -11.25 -5.59 -1.24
CA LEU A 62 -11.67 -4.66 -0.18
C LEU A 62 -12.68 -5.36 0.74
N GLU A 63 -12.20 -5.83 1.89
CA GLU A 63 -12.96 -6.57 2.89
C GLU A 63 -12.80 -5.87 4.24
N ARG A 64 -13.59 -4.84 4.52
CA ARG A 64 -13.46 -4.04 5.74
C ARG A 64 -13.80 -4.84 7.01
N PRO A 65 -13.02 -4.73 8.11
CA PRO A 65 -11.71 -4.06 8.22
C PRO A 65 -10.52 -5.01 8.02
N ARG A 66 -10.73 -6.22 7.50
CA ARG A 66 -9.79 -7.36 7.60
C ARG A 66 -8.73 -7.39 6.52
N ARG A 67 -9.07 -7.00 5.28
CA ARG A 67 -8.19 -7.22 4.14
C ARG A 67 -8.40 -6.20 3.03
N TRP A 68 -7.31 -5.70 2.48
CA TRP A 68 -7.31 -4.91 1.26
C TRP A 68 -6.12 -5.31 0.38
N SER A 69 -6.29 -5.27 -0.93
CA SER A 69 -5.20 -5.51 -1.86
C SER A 69 -5.31 -4.64 -3.09
N GLU A 70 -4.16 -4.18 -3.56
CA GLU A 70 -4.01 -3.37 -4.75
C GLU A 70 -3.05 -4.00 -5.76
N ARG A 71 -3.19 -3.56 -7.01
CA ARG A 71 -2.28 -3.86 -8.10
C ARG A 71 -1.85 -2.57 -8.77
N GLY A 72 -0.54 -2.35 -8.84
CA GLY A 72 0.08 -1.26 -9.59
C GLY A 72 0.80 -1.77 -10.83
N THR A 73 0.64 -1.10 -11.98
CA THR A 73 1.30 -1.51 -13.22
C THR A 73 2.00 -0.34 -13.92
N TRP A 74 3.22 -0.58 -14.41
CA TRP A 74 3.96 0.38 -15.23
C TRP A 74 4.99 -0.34 -16.10
N ARG A 75 5.16 0.07 -17.36
CA ARG A 75 6.25 -0.41 -18.25
C ARG A 75 6.49 -1.94 -18.22
N GLY A 76 5.43 -2.74 -18.13
CA GLY A 76 5.52 -4.22 -18.09
C GLY A 76 5.87 -4.84 -16.72
N VAL A 77 5.94 -4.01 -15.67
CA VAL A 77 6.08 -4.39 -14.26
C VAL A 77 4.71 -4.33 -13.58
N THR A 78 4.46 -5.30 -12.70
CA THR A 78 3.29 -5.35 -11.82
C THR A 78 3.75 -5.45 -10.38
N ALA A 79 3.33 -4.51 -9.54
CA ALA A 79 3.44 -4.59 -8.10
C ALA A 79 2.09 -4.96 -7.49
N THR A 80 2.11 -5.80 -6.46
CA THR A 80 0.94 -6.15 -5.66
C THR A 80 1.26 -5.88 -4.20
N LEU A 81 0.33 -5.23 -3.50
CA LEU A 81 0.35 -5.09 -2.06
C LEU A 81 -0.95 -5.69 -1.50
N THR A 82 -0.83 -6.54 -0.49
CA THR A 82 -1.96 -6.99 0.33
C THR A 82 -1.71 -6.57 1.76
N LEU A 83 -2.68 -5.89 2.36
CA LEU A 83 -2.72 -5.60 3.77
C LEU A 83 -3.77 -6.49 4.44
N THR A 84 -3.37 -7.17 5.51
CA THR A 84 -4.27 -7.90 6.41
C THR A 84 -4.23 -7.25 7.77
N PHE A 85 -5.38 -7.01 8.37
CA PHE A 85 -5.54 -6.33 9.64
C PHE A 85 -6.04 -7.33 10.67
N ALA A 86 -5.42 -7.32 11.85
CA ALA A 86 -5.83 -8.14 12.98
C ALA A 86 -5.82 -7.31 14.25
N ASP A 87 -6.86 -7.46 15.06
CA ASP A 87 -6.94 -6.79 16.36
C ASP A 87 -5.80 -7.26 17.27
N ALA A 88 -5.27 -6.32 18.06
CA ALA A 88 -4.21 -6.57 19.01
C ALA A 88 -4.45 -5.75 20.30
N PRO A 89 -3.90 -6.17 21.46
CA PRO A 89 -3.97 -5.34 22.66
C PRO A 89 -3.41 -3.94 22.39
N GLY A 90 -4.24 -2.92 22.59
CA GLY A 90 -3.86 -1.51 22.37
C GLY A 90 -3.95 -1.01 20.92
N GLY A 91 -4.54 -1.76 20.00
CA GLY A 91 -4.79 -1.31 18.62
C GLY A 91 -4.95 -2.46 17.63
N CYS A 92 -4.19 -2.42 16.54
CA CYS A 92 -4.17 -3.49 15.56
C CYS A 92 -2.77 -3.78 15.02
N THR A 93 -2.63 -4.93 14.38
CA THR A 93 -1.45 -5.30 13.60
C THR A 93 -1.82 -5.31 12.13
N VAL A 94 -1.03 -4.61 11.32
CA VAL A 94 -1.14 -4.61 9.86
C VAL A 94 -0.03 -5.48 9.29
N HIS A 95 -0.41 -6.59 8.68
CA HIS A 95 0.48 -7.45 7.91
C HIS A 95 0.50 -7.01 6.45
N ALA A 96 1.69 -6.65 5.94
CA ALA A 96 1.88 -6.32 4.53
C ALA A 96 2.61 -7.43 3.76
N ASP A 97 1.94 -7.98 2.75
CA ASP A 97 2.56 -8.81 1.72
C ASP A 97 2.76 -7.98 0.45
N PHE A 98 4.01 -7.91 -0.02
CA PHE A 98 4.38 -7.11 -1.17
C PHE A 98 5.18 -7.96 -2.16
N ALA A 99 4.82 -7.86 -3.43
CA ALA A 99 5.48 -8.55 -4.52
C ALA A 99 5.60 -7.67 -5.77
N VAL A 100 6.75 -7.74 -6.44
CA VAL A 100 6.98 -7.14 -7.76
C VAL A 100 7.28 -8.25 -8.76
N THR A 101 6.56 -8.23 -9.86
CA THR A 101 6.66 -9.19 -10.96
C THR A 101 6.75 -8.45 -12.29
N GLY A 102 7.19 -9.12 -13.35
CA GLY A 102 7.28 -8.54 -14.67
C GLY A 102 7.53 -9.60 -15.72
N ARG A 103 7.45 -9.22 -17.00
CA ARG A 103 7.60 -10.14 -18.12
C ARG A 103 9.05 -10.32 -18.54
N GLY A 104 9.37 -11.48 -19.11
CA GLY A 104 10.67 -11.75 -19.74
C GLY A 104 11.81 -12.02 -18.75
N PRO A 105 13.08 -11.86 -19.18
CA PRO A 105 14.26 -12.29 -18.40
C PRO A 105 14.49 -11.48 -17.12
N LEU A 106 13.71 -10.42 -16.87
CA LEU A 106 13.80 -9.56 -15.69
C LEU A 106 13.26 -10.20 -14.40
N GLY A 107 12.57 -11.35 -14.49
CA GLY A 107 11.92 -12.02 -13.36
C GLY A 107 12.78 -12.16 -12.08
N PRO A 108 14.02 -12.69 -12.16
CA PRO A 108 14.90 -12.80 -10.99
C PRO A 108 15.27 -11.45 -10.37
N ALA A 109 15.53 -10.43 -11.20
CA ALA A 109 15.86 -9.09 -10.72
C ALA A 109 14.67 -8.43 -9.98
N LEU A 110 13.44 -8.67 -10.44
CA LEU A 110 12.24 -8.13 -9.79
C LEU A 110 11.92 -8.82 -8.46
N ARG A 111 12.27 -10.11 -8.31
CA ARG A 111 12.23 -10.77 -7.00
C ARG A 111 13.22 -10.15 -6.01
N LEU A 112 14.43 -9.81 -6.45
CA LEU A 112 15.39 -9.09 -5.61
C LEU A 112 14.86 -7.71 -5.24
N LEU A 113 14.27 -6.98 -6.19
CA LEU A 113 13.63 -5.69 -5.94
C LEU A 113 12.51 -5.79 -4.89
N THR A 114 11.70 -6.84 -4.94
CA THR A 114 10.67 -7.12 -3.93
C THR A 114 11.27 -7.18 -2.53
N VAL A 115 12.32 -8.00 -2.36
CA VAL A 115 12.97 -8.16 -1.05
C VAL A 115 13.61 -6.85 -0.60
N ALA A 116 14.29 -6.15 -1.50
CA ALA A 116 14.95 -4.88 -1.22
C ALA A 116 13.96 -3.74 -0.87
N SER A 117 12.71 -3.82 -1.33
CA SER A 117 11.68 -2.80 -1.05
C SER A 117 10.99 -2.97 0.30
N ARG A 118 11.08 -4.16 0.93
CA ARG A 118 10.40 -4.46 2.21
C ARG A 118 10.74 -3.46 3.33
N PRO A 119 12.01 -3.06 3.56
CA PRO A 119 12.33 -2.08 4.59
C PRO A 119 11.64 -0.72 4.35
N ALA A 120 11.56 -0.27 3.10
CA ALA A 120 10.89 0.98 2.74
C ALA A 120 9.37 0.89 2.98
N VAL A 121 8.72 -0.17 2.53
CA VAL A 121 7.28 -0.42 2.79
C VAL A 121 6.99 -0.46 4.29
N ARG A 122 7.84 -1.12 5.08
CA ARG A 122 7.72 -1.14 6.54
C ARG A 122 7.86 0.26 7.16
N ALA A 123 8.79 1.07 6.66
CA ALA A 123 8.99 2.43 7.14
C ALA A 123 7.79 3.34 6.82
N ASP A 124 7.24 3.22 5.60
CA ASP A 124 6.04 3.94 5.16
C ASP A 124 4.83 3.59 6.05
N LEU A 125 4.61 2.30 6.35
CA LEU A 125 3.53 1.86 7.24
C LEU A 125 3.73 2.34 8.70
N ARG A 126 4.98 2.36 9.19
CA ARG A 126 5.27 2.94 10.52
C ARG A 126 4.96 4.43 10.57
N ARG A 127 5.20 5.15 9.47
CA ARG A 127 4.82 6.56 9.35
C ARG A 127 3.32 6.75 9.39
N ALA A 128 2.55 5.90 8.69
CA ALA A 128 1.08 5.90 8.77
C ALA A 128 0.59 5.68 10.21
N ALA A 129 1.15 4.68 10.90
CA ALA A 129 0.83 4.42 12.31
C ALA A 129 1.13 5.63 13.21
N ALA A 130 2.25 6.33 12.97
CA ALA A 130 2.63 7.51 13.73
C ALA A 130 1.76 8.75 13.44
N ILE A 131 1.16 8.85 12.24
CA ILE A 131 0.18 9.90 11.90
C ILE A 131 -1.12 9.62 12.64
N LEU A 132 -1.63 8.39 12.55
CA LEU A 132 -2.86 7.97 13.22
C LEU A 132 -2.78 8.02 14.75
N ALA A 133 -1.58 7.87 15.33
CA ALA A 133 -1.38 8.02 16.77
C ALA A 133 -1.57 9.46 17.29
N LYS A 134 -1.59 10.46 16.40
CA LYS A 134 -1.67 11.89 16.75
C LYS A 134 -3.05 12.51 16.51
N GLY A 135 -3.94 11.81 15.79
CA GLY A 135 -5.32 12.22 15.56
C GLY A 135 -6.24 11.70 16.66
#